data_AF-A0ABD0TQW6-F1
#
_entry.id   AF-A0ABD0TQW6-F1
#
_cell.length_a   1.000
_cell.length_b   1.000
_cell.length_c   1.000
_cell.angle_alpha   90.00
_cell.angle_beta   90.00
_cell.angle_gamma   90.00
#
_symmetry.space_group_name_H-M   'P 1'
#
loop_
_entity.id
_entity.type
_entity.pdbx_description
1 polymer ?
#
loop_
_entity_poly.entity_id
_entity_poly.type
_entity_poly.pdbx_seq_one_letter_code
_entity_poly.pdbx_strand_id
1 'polypeptide(L)'
;MAVEEAHEIHTVKDTGTLQDIPDDVTLRRKVPVREQLHPAQRVSIDFDEAHNQELLDTISYNFPIKIFTDGSKLDGGEVGSAAVVYLPNGNKVRLKTKLGRTTSVFIAELTAIESALLWLTRSKWRDNAIIASDSLSSLKALQDRNNPDPTVFSIHSALKNLRQNHDQHVRFTWVKAHCGIEGNELADQAAKEAATQRTATCNNEFPISFAKHVIRLRTHQKWQEEYELESQNSQIAKWFATIDEIEEFRKQVAVSFEMTQILTRHGYHKSYLHRFKITDDPLCPCDDSSIQDIMHLLRHCPIFGGARHDHEMTCNNLKINPYKINELLTKSEPTTTFTQLIKTIVNRLKNINKT
;
A
#
# COMPACT_ATOMS: atom_id res chain seq x y z
N MET A 1 -7.94 -16.82 11.70
CA MET A 1 -7.23 -15.90 10.79
C MET A 1 -7.23 -14.45 11.24
N ALA A 2 -8.30 -13.65 11.15
CA ALA A 2 -8.22 -12.22 11.55
C ALA A 2 -7.80 -11.98 13.02
N VAL A 3 -8.25 -12.85 13.95
CA VAL A 3 -7.81 -12.81 15.35
C VAL A 3 -6.34 -13.21 15.51
N GLU A 4 -5.87 -14.16 14.69
CA GLU A 4 -4.47 -14.62 14.69
C GLU A 4 -3.55 -13.52 14.14
N GLU A 5 -3.93 -12.87 13.03
CA GLU A 5 -3.22 -11.70 12.50
C GLU A 5 -3.09 -10.60 13.57
N ALA A 6 -4.19 -10.27 14.25
CA ALA A 6 -4.20 -9.24 15.28
C ALA A 6 -3.32 -9.62 16.48
N HIS A 7 -3.35 -10.88 16.89
CA HIS A 7 -2.50 -11.41 17.95
C HIS A 7 -1.01 -11.36 17.56
N GLU A 8 -0.66 -11.79 16.35
CA GLU A 8 0.72 -11.76 15.87
C GLU A 8 1.25 -10.32 15.76
N ILE A 9 0.45 -9.37 15.24
CA ILE A 9 0.79 -7.95 15.22
C ILE A 9 1.01 -7.40 16.64
N HIS A 10 0.24 -7.87 17.63
CA HIS A 10 0.43 -7.49 19.03
C HIS A 10 1.76 -8.03 19.55
N THR A 11 2.04 -9.32 19.34
CA THR A 11 3.31 -9.94 19.72
C THR A 11 4.50 -9.21 19.13
N VAL A 12 4.47 -8.86 17.84
CA VAL A 12 5.53 -8.09 17.17
C VAL A 12 5.75 -6.72 17.84
N LYS A 13 4.68 -6.03 18.28
CA LYS A 13 4.83 -4.73 18.98
C LYS A 13 5.49 -4.88 20.35
N ASP A 14 5.19 -5.97 21.04
CA ASP A 14 5.74 -6.27 22.36
C ASP A 14 7.20 -6.71 22.26
N THR A 15 7.47 -7.79 21.52
CA THR A 15 8.80 -8.39 21.40
C THR A 15 9.74 -7.56 20.54
N GLY A 16 9.20 -6.85 19.55
CA GLY A 16 10.00 -6.17 18.52
C GLY A 16 10.62 -7.10 17.49
N THR A 17 10.23 -8.37 17.46
CA THR A 17 10.74 -9.39 16.52
C THR A 17 9.63 -9.84 15.58
N LEU A 18 10.01 -10.35 14.40
CA LEU A 18 9.08 -10.90 13.42
C LEU A 18 9.65 -12.24 12.93
N GLN A 19 8.84 -13.29 12.96
CA GLN A 19 9.28 -14.67 12.72
C GLN A 19 9.92 -14.89 11.34
N ASP A 20 9.53 -14.12 10.32
CA ASP A 20 9.96 -14.31 8.93
C ASP A 20 11.32 -13.66 8.61
N ILE A 21 11.91 -12.94 9.55
CA ILE A 21 13.15 -12.21 9.35
C ILE A 21 14.17 -12.58 10.43
N PRO A 22 15.48 -12.38 10.17
CA PRO A 22 16.52 -12.66 11.16
C PRO A 22 16.29 -11.91 12.49
N ASP A 23 16.63 -12.55 13.61
CA ASP A 23 16.44 -12.01 14.96
C ASP A 23 17.22 -10.71 15.24
N ASP A 24 18.28 -10.44 14.47
CA ASP A 24 19.04 -9.19 14.55
C ASP A 24 18.33 -8.01 13.87
N VAL A 25 17.21 -8.25 13.17
CA VAL A 25 16.36 -7.21 12.59
C VAL A 25 15.17 -6.93 13.52
N THR A 26 15.10 -5.72 14.07
CA THR A 26 14.14 -5.38 15.13
C THR A 26 13.11 -4.34 14.72
N LEU A 27 12.01 -4.25 15.45
CA LEU A 27 10.96 -3.28 15.20
C LEU A 27 11.49 -1.87 15.43
N ARG A 28 11.35 -1.02 14.41
CA ARG A 28 11.62 0.42 14.51
C ARG A 28 10.63 1.05 15.50
N ARG A 29 11.12 1.45 16.67
CA ARG A 29 10.30 2.05 17.72
C ARG A 29 10.26 3.57 17.60
N LYS A 30 9.09 4.14 17.90
CA LYS A 30 8.90 5.57 18.03
C LYS A 30 9.68 6.11 19.22
N VAL A 31 10.24 7.31 19.11
CA VAL A 31 10.88 8.01 20.22
C VAL A 31 9.83 8.33 21.29
N PRO A 32 10.00 7.86 22.54
CA PRO A 32 9.09 8.15 23.63
C PRO A 32 8.92 9.65 23.85
N VAL A 33 7.69 10.10 24.17
CA VAL A 33 7.38 11.53 24.35
C VAL A 33 8.32 12.22 25.34
N ARG A 34 8.73 11.52 26.40
CA ARG A 34 9.67 12.02 27.43
C ARG A 34 11.09 12.29 26.92
N GLU A 35 11.49 11.65 25.82
CA GLU A 35 12.82 11.77 25.20
C GLU A 35 12.80 12.74 24.01
N GLN A 36 11.61 13.12 23.53
CA GLN A 36 11.47 14.10 22.47
C GLN A 36 11.91 15.49 22.92
N LEU A 37 12.35 16.31 21.96
CA LEU A 37 12.69 17.70 22.21
C LEU A 37 11.47 18.45 22.79
N HIS A 38 11.72 19.22 23.84
CA HIS A 38 10.72 20.13 24.42
C HIS A 38 10.13 21.01 23.31
N PRO A 39 8.80 21.28 23.27
CA PRO A 39 8.17 22.05 22.19
C PRO A 39 8.87 23.36 21.82
N ALA A 40 9.36 24.11 22.82
CA ALA A 40 10.11 25.36 22.61
C ALA A 40 11.49 25.20 21.96
N GLN A 41 12.05 23.98 21.94
CA GLN A 41 13.36 23.67 21.34
C GLN A 41 13.24 23.03 19.96
N ARG A 42 12.02 22.79 19.48
CA ARG A 42 11.79 22.13 18.18
C ARG A 42 12.08 23.12 17.06
N VAL A 43 12.98 22.75 16.17
CA VAL A 43 13.38 23.56 15.02
C VAL A 43 12.23 23.60 14.01
N SER A 44 11.79 24.79 13.60
CA SER A 44 10.91 24.93 12.43
C SER A 44 11.73 24.64 11.19
N ILE A 45 11.25 23.72 10.36
CA ILE A 45 11.83 23.44 9.06
C ILE A 45 10.81 23.91 8.03
N ASP A 46 11.27 24.75 7.12
CA ASP A 46 10.56 25.11 5.91
C ASP A 46 11.45 24.71 4.73
N PHE A 47 10.86 24.51 3.56
CA PHE A 47 11.59 24.20 2.35
C PHE A 47 11.07 25.00 1.16
N ASP A 48 12.00 25.42 0.31
CA ASP A 48 11.68 26.02 -0.98
C ASP A 48 11.38 24.93 -2.01
N GLU A 49 10.80 25.30 -3.16
CA GLU A 49 10.59 24.38 -4.27
C GLU A 49 11.41 24.81 -5.49
N ALA A 50 12.15 23.88 -6.08
CA ALA A 50 12.94 24.10 -7.28
C ALA A 50 12.62 23.04 -8.35
N HIS A 51 12.06 23.49 -9.48
CA HIS A 51 11.67 22.58 -10.57
C HIS A 51 12.70 22.47 -11.70
N ASN A 52 13.79 23.24 -11.62
CA ASN A 52 14.89 23.23 -12.59
C ASN A 52 16.18 23.75 -11.92
N GLN A 53 17.30 23.63 -12.64
CA GLN A 53 18.62 24.04 -12.16
C GLN A 53 18.72 25.56 -11.89
N GLU A 54 18.13 26.39 -12.74
CA GLU A 54 18.19 27.87 -12.62
C GLU A 54 17.53 28.38 -11.33
N LEU A 55 16.37 27.85 -10.98
CA LEU A 55 15.67 28.19 -9.75
C LEU A 55 16.44 27.68 -8.51
N LEU A 56 17.02 26.48 -8.58
CA LEU A 56 17.87 25.96 -7.52
C LEU A 56 19.11 26.83 -7.32
N ASP A 57 19.74 27.31 -8.39
CA ASP A 57 20.90 28.20 -8.30
C ASP A 57 20.53 29.56 -7.71
N THR A 58 19.32 30.06 -7.98
CA THR A 58 18.78 31.27 -7.36
C THR A 58 18.56 31.07 -5.85
N ILE A 59 17.92 29.98 -5.44
CA ILE A 59 17.65 29.67 -4.02
C ILE A 59 18.95 29.42 -3.26
N SER A 60 19.93 28.78 -3.90
CA SER A 60 21.20 28.38 -3.30
C SER A 60 22.29 29.46 -3.36
N TYR A 61 22.01 30.66 -3.88
CA TYR A 61 23.01 31.71 -4.09
C TYR A 61 23.86 32.05 -2.85
N ASN A 62 23.23 32.10 -1.67
CA ASN A 62 23.89 32.38 -0.39
C ASN A 62 24.27 31.12 0.41
N PHE A 63 24.27 29.94 -0.22
CA PHE A 63 24.56 28.65 0.40
C PHE A 63 25.73 27.98 -0.33
N PRO A 64 26.98 28.26 0.08
CA PRO A 64 28.17 27.76 -0.61
C PRO A 64 28.27 26.23 -0.65
N ILE A 65 27.71 25.54 0.34
CA ILE A 65 27.66 24.08 0.38
C ILE A 65 26.32 23.61 -0.17
N LYS A 66 26.33 22.81 -1.24
CA LYS A 66 25.12 22.21 -1.81
C LYS A 66 25.14 20.71 -1.57
N ILE A 67 24.09 20.14 -1.01
CA ILE A 67 23.99 18.70 -0.74
C ILE A 67 22.73 18.17 -1.40
N PHE A 68 22.88 17.07 -2.13
CA PHE A 68 21.77 16.35 -2.75
C PHE A 68 21.62 15.00 -2.07
N THR A 69 20.40 14.57 -1.81
CA THR A 69 20.12 13.35 -1.04
C THR A 69 19.09 12.48 -1.75
N ASP A 70 19.29 11.17 -1.71
CA ASP A 70 18.37 10.19 -2.29
C ASP A 70 18.40 8.86 -1.52
N GLY A 71 17.26 8.16 -1.52
CA GLY A 71 17.09 6.82 -0.98
C GLY A 71 16.49 5.86 -2.01
N SER A 72 17.21 4.79 -2.35
CA SER A 72 16.79 3.84 -3.38
C SER A 72 16.48 2.45 -2.81
N LYS A 73 15.41 1.83 -3.30
CA LYS A 73 15.10 0.42 -3.09
C LYS A 73 14.97 -0.27 -4.45
N LEU A 74 15.81 -1.26 -4.70
CA LEU A 74 15.82 -2.03 -5.94
C LEU A 74 14.76 -3.14 -5.91
N ASP A 75 14.41 -3.67 -7.08
CA ASP A 75 13.39 -4.73 -7.22
C ASP A 75 13.72 -6.00 -6.41
N GLY A 76 15.01 -6.29 -6.21
CA GLY A 76 15.50 -7.40 -5.37
C GLY A 76 15.37 -7.15 -3.85
N GLY A 77 14.89 -5.98 -3.45
CA GLY A 77 14.72 -5.57 -2.06
C GLY A 77 15.97 -4.96 -1.42
N GLU A 78 17.10 -4.88 -2.13
CA GLU A 78 18.28 -4.13 -1.69
C GLU A 78 17.96 -2.64 -1.52
N VAL A 79 18.44 -2.06 -0.42
CA VAL A 79 18.18 -0.66 -0.07
C VAL A 79 19.50 0.08 0.14
N GLY A 80 19.59 1.28 -0.42
CA GLY A 80 20.73 2.17 -0.24
C GLY A 80 20.26 3.60 -0.04
N SER A 81 21.05 4.39 0.67
CA SER A 81 20.86 5.83 0.79
C SER A 81 22.17 6.55 0.48
N ALA A 82 22.08 7.73 -0.10
CA ALA A 82 23.26 8.52 -0.41
C ALA A 82 23.04 10.03 -0.28
N ALA A 83 24.13 10.72 0.08
CA ALA A 83 24.22 12.16 0.02
C ALA A 83 25.46 12.58 -0.79
N VAL A 84 25.29 13.51 -1.72
CA VAL A 84 26.35 14.07 -2.54
C VAL A 84 26.56 15.52 -2.16
N VAL A 85 27.70 15.81 -1.55
CA VAL A 85 28.08 17.14 -1.08
C VAL A 85 28.97 17.82 -2.12
N TYR A 86 28.58 19.00 -2.56
CA TYR A 86 29.34 19.92 -3.38
C TYR A 86 29.93 21.00 -2.48
N LEU A 87 31.26 21.10 -2.47
CA LEU A 87 32.00 22.06 -1.65
C LEU A 87 32.33 23.33 -2.44
N PRO A 88 32.52 24.47 -1.75
CA PRO A 88 32.87 25.75 -2.38
C PRO A 88 34.19 25.72 -3.17
N ASN A 89 35.10 24.81 -2.82
CA ASN A 89 36.38 24.63 -3.50
C ASN A 89 36.30 23.71 -4.73
N GLY A 90 35.10 23.33 -5.16
CA GLY A 90 34.86 22.46 -6.32
C GLY A 90 34.96 20.96 -6.03
N ASN A 91 35.36 20.56 -4.82
CA ASN A 91 35.41 19.14 -4.45
C ASN A 91 34.00 18.56 -4.22
N LYS A 92 33.86 17.26 -4.50
CA LYS A 92 32.64 16.50 -4.24
C LYS A 92 32.90 15.41 -3.20
N VAL A 93 31.99 15.23 -2.26
CA VAL A 93 32.02 14.11 -1.29
C VAL A 93 30.77 13.27 -1.49
N ARG A 94 30.93 11.94 -1.62
CA ARG A 94 29.81 11.00 -1.73
C ARG A 94 29.71 10.18 -0.45
N LEU A 95 28.61 10.33 0.26
CA LEU A 95 28.26 9.55 1.43
C LEU A 95 27.31 8.45 0.95
N LYS A 96 27.70 7.19 1.11
CA LYS A 96 26.93 6.04 0.66
C LYS A 96 26.72 5.08 1.82
N THR A 97 25.49 4.65 2.00
CA THR A 97 25.10 3.82 3.13
C THR A 97 24.21 2.69 2.64
N LYS A 98 24.62 1.45 2.91
CA LYS A 98 23.79 0.27 2.66
C LYS A 98 22.83 0.05 3.83
N LEU A 99 21.56 -0.18 3.51
CA LEU A 99 20.48 -0.35 4.49
C LEU A 99 19.92 -1.76 4.45
N GLY A 100 19.32 -2.19 5.57
CA GLY A 100 18.65 -3.49 5.65
C GLY A 100 17.50 -3.60 4.63
N ARG A 101 17.26 -4.81 4.08
CA ARG A 101 16.21 -5.05 3.06
C ARG A 101 14.79 -4.74 3.52
N THR A 102 14.57 -4.76 4.84
CA THR A 102 13.32 -4.38 5.51
C THR A 102 13.06 -2.87 5.54
N THR A 103 14.07 -2.07 5.20
CA THR A 103 13.96 -0.62 5.17
C THR A 103 13.02 -0.18 4.04
N SER A 104 12.14 0.78 4.34
CA SER A 104 11.30 1.43 3.33
C SER A 104 12.05 2.57 2.64
N VAL A 105 11.71 2.89 1.40
CA VAL A 105 12.26 4.04 0.66
C VAL A 105 12.22 5.32 1.49
N PHE A 106 11.09 5.61 2.15
CA PHE A 106 10.95 6.77 3.04
C PHE A 106 12.02 6.88 4.13
N ILE A 107 12.44 5.75 4.74
CA ILE A 107 13.50 5.76 5.75
C ILE A 107 14.88 5.88 5.10
N ALA A 108 15.09 5.33 3.91
CA ALA A 108 16.32 5.52 3.16
C ALA A 108 16.54 7.00 2.81
N GLU A 109 15.49 7.69 2.36
CA GLU A 109 15.50 9.14 2.10
C GLU A 109 15.85 9.96 3.35
N LEU A 110 15.18 9.70 4.47
CA LEU A 110 15.51 10.34 5.74
C LEU A 110 16.95 10.04 6.19
N THR A 111 17.43 8.81 5.97
CA THR A 111 18.81 8.41 6.31
C THR A 111 19.84 9.15 5.46
N ALA A 112 19.52 9.46 4.19
CA ALA A 112 20.37 10.29 3.34
C ALA A 112 20.50 11.72 3.90
N ILE A 113 19.37 12.33 4.29
CA ILE A 113 19.35 13.66 4.93
C ILE A 113 20.11 13.65 6.26
N GLU A 114 19.89 12.65 7.10
CA GLU A 114 20.61 12.48 8.36
C GLU A 114 22.12 12.37 8.11
N SER A 115 22.53 11.56 7.13
CA SER A 115 23.94 11.38 6.77
C SER A 115 24.60 12.69 6.35
N ALA A 116 23.89 13.52 5.57
CA ALA A 116 24.34 14.86 5.18
C ALA A 116 24.57 15.78 6.40
N LEU A 117 23.61 15.82 7.33
CA LEU A 117 23.70 16.67 8.52
C LEU A 117 24.77 16.21 9.51
N LEU A 118 24.89 14.89 9.70
CA LEU A 118 25.95 14.32 10.53
C LEU A 118 27.34 14.59 9.93
N TRP A 119 27.46 14.56 8.60
CA TRP A 119 28.69 14.94 7.93
C TRP A 119 29.01 16.43 8.14
N LEU A 120 28.03 17.34 7.98
CA LEU A 120 28.22 18.77 8.27
C LEU A 120 28.73 18.98 9.69
N THR A 121 28.10 18.32 10.67
CA THR A 121 28.44 18.41 12.10
C THR A 121 29.88 17.95 12.38
N ARG A 122 30.37 16.93 11.67
CA ARG A 122 31.73 16.39 11.90
C ARG A 122 32.79 17.07 11.04
N SER A 123 32.39 17.71 9.95
CA SER A 123 33.30 18.37 9.03
C SER A 123 33.94 19.63 9.65
N LYS A 124 34.96 20.18 8.99
CA LYS A 124 35.52 21.51 9.32
C LYS A 124 34.81 22.65 8.59
N TRP A 125 33.88 22.35 7.69
CA TRP A 125 33.16 23.35 6.91
C TRP A 125 32.06 23.98 7.75
N ARG A 126 32.02 25.32 7.78
CA ARG A 126 31.08 26.10 8.60
C ARG A 126 30.17 26.99 7.76
N ASP A 127 30.37 27.02 6.44
CA ASP A 127 29.50 27.77 5.53
C ASP A 127 28.07 27.24 5.56
N ASN A 128 27.10 28.12 5.35
CA ASN A 128 25.70 27.72 5.25
C ASN A 128 25.49 26.71 4.13
N ALA A 129 24.61 25.74 4.37
CA ALA A 129 24.36 24.64 3.46
C ALA A 129 22.91 24.59 2.97
N ILE A 130 22.72 24.13 1.76
CA ILE A 130 21.41 23.73 1.23
C ILE A 130 21.37 22.21 1.08
N ILE A 131 20.28 21.59 1.52
CA ILE A 131 19.98 20.17 1.30
C ILE A 131 18.79 20.09 0.34
N ALA A 132 19.05 19.57 -0.85
CA ALA A 132 18.06 19.31 -1.88
C ALA A 132 17.66 17.82 -1.87
N SER A 133 16.36 17.55 -1.81
CA SER A 133 15.79 16.21 -1.87
C SER A 133 14.54 16.24 -2.74
N ASP A 134 14.32 15.19 -3.55
CA ASP A 134 13.07 15.02 -4.29
C ASP A 134 11.97 14.30 -3.48
N SER A 135 12.30 13.85 -2.28
CA SER A 135 11.40 13.18 -1.35
C SER A 135 10.53 14.19 -0.59
N LEU A 136 9.44 14.64 -1.21
CA LEU A 136 8.46 15.54 -0.58
C LEU A 136 7.88 14.95 0.72
N SER A 137 7.73 13.63 0.80
CA SER A 137 7.28 12.94 2.01
C SER A 137 8.26 13.10 3.16
N SER A 138 9.57 12.98 2.89
CA SER A 138 10.62 13.20 3.89
C SER A 138 10.65 14.64 4.36
N LEU A 139 10.58 15.61 3.45
CA LEU A 139 10.55 17.04 3.82
C LEU A 139 9.31 17.40 4.64
N LYS A 140 8.13 16.90 4.29
CA LYS A 140 6.90 17.06 5.09
C LYS A 140 7.02 16.38 6.46
N ALA A 141 7.66 15.23 6.54
CA ALA A 141 7.92 14.54 7.79
C ALA A 141 8.83 15.35 8.73
N LEU A 142 9.77 16.13 8.18
CA LEU A 142 10.63 17.07 8.91
C LEU A 142 9.91 18.36 9.31
N GLN A 143 8.91 18.80 8.54
CA GLN A 143 8.05 19.93 8.94
C GLN A 143 7.19 19.59 10.16
N ASP A 144 6.76 18.33 10.30
CA ASP A 144 6.01 17.87 11.47
C ASP A 144 6.91 17.74 12.70
N ARG A 145 6.88 18.78 13.54
CA ARG A 145 7.62 18.84 14.81
C ARG A 145 7.20 17.80 15.85
N ASN A 146 6.06 17.12 15.65
CA ASN A 146 5.59 16.05 16.54
C ASN A 146 5.92 14.66 16.00
N ASN A 147 6.62 14.57 14.87
CA ASN A 147 6.94 13.30 14.26
C ASN A 147 7.83 12.47 15.21
N PRO A 148 7.36 11.29 15.66
CA PRO A 148 8.06 10.50 16.65
C PRO A 148 9.09 9.53 16.02
N ASP A 149 9.34 9.62 14.71
CA ASP A 149 10.35 8.78 14.05
C ASP A 149 11.77 9.11 14.57
N PRO A 150 12.59 8.10 14.90
CA PRO A 150 13.91 8.34 15.48
C PRO A 150 14.89 9.03 14.52
N THR A 151 14.80 8.82 13.21
CA THR A 151 15.66 9.52 12.25
C THR A 151 15.23 10.98 12.11
N VAL A 152 13.93 11.29 12.13
CA VAL A 152 13.44 12.67 12.17
C VAL A 152 13.92 13.39 13.44
N PHE A 153 13.84 12.73 14.59
CA PHE A 153 14.38 13.26 15.85
C PHE A 153 15.88 13.54 15.78
N SER A 154 16.66 12.61 15.21
CA SER A 154 18.10 12.77 15.00
C SER A 154 18.43 13.95 14.08
N ILE A 155 17.68 14.11 12.98
CA ILE A 155 17.79 15.25 12.05
C ILE A 155 17.55 16.58 12.77
N HIS A 156 16.48 16.70 13.55
CA HIS A 156 16.23 17.92 14.34
C HIS A 156 17.33 18.20 15.36
N SER A 157 17.87 17.15 15.99
CA SER A 157 18.98 17.27 16.95
C SER A 157 20.27 17.73 16.26
N ALA A 158 20.57 17.21 15.08
CA ALA A 158 21.72 17.64 14.27
C ALA A 158 21.56 19.10 13.82
N LEU A 159 20.38 19.51 13.34
CA LEU A 159 20.10 20.90 12.97
C LEU A 159 20.26 21.86 14.15
N LYS A 160 19.76 21.46 15.33
CA LYS A 160 19.95 22.24 16.57
C LYS A 160 21.43 22.38 16.91
N ASN A 161 22.20 21.29 16.81
CA ASN A 161 23.64 21.30 17.08
C ASN A 161 24.38 22.25 16.13
N LEU A 162 24.13 22.14 14.82
CA LEU A 162 24.72 23.02 13.80
C LEU A 162 24.45 24.50 14.09
N ARG A 163 23.20 24.83 14.43
CA ARG A 163 22.83 26.21 14.76
C ARG A 163 23.49 26.72 16.04
N GLN A 164 23.52 25.91 17.10
CA GLN A 164 23.96 26.37 18.43
C GLN A 164 25.49 26.37 18.57
N ASN A 165 26.17 25.38 18.01
CA ASN A 165 27.60 25.19 18.23
C ASN A 165 28.45 25.72 17.08
N HIS A 166 27.91 25.75 15.85
CA HIS A 166 28.68 26.10 14.65
C HIS A 166 28.21 27.39 13.98
N ASP A 167 27.12 28.00 14.46
CA ASP A 167 26.44 29.13 13.81
C ASP A 167 26.16 28.87 12.32
N GLN A 168 25.88 27.61 11.98
CA GLN A 168 25.72 27.14 10.61
C GLN A 168 24.25 26.92 10.32
N HIS A 169 23.73 27.62 9.30
CA HIS A 169 22.35 27.49 8.85
C HIS A 169 22.23 26.47 7.72
N VAL A 170 21.23 25.59 7.83
CA VAL A 170 20.87 24.63 6.80
C VAL A 170 19.48 24.96 6.27
N ARG A 171 19.36 25.10 4.96
CA ARG A 171 18.10 25.28 4.24
C ARG A 171 17.72 24.00 3.50
N PHE A 172 16.43 23.68 3.47
CA PHE A 172 15.92 22.56 2.69
C PHE A 172 15.26 23.04 1.41
N THR A 173 15.36 22.26 0.35
CA THR A 173 14.70 22.54 -0.92
C THR A 173 14.16 21.25 -1.50
N TRP A 174 12.88 21.24 -1.85
CA TRP A 174 12.32 20.17 -2.65
C TRP A 174 12.73 20.37 -4.10
N VAL A 175 13.37 19.36 -4.69
CA VAL A 175 13.69 19.34 -6.12
C VAL A 175 12.81 18.35 -6.86
N LYS A 176 12.44 18.66 -8.10
CA LYS A 176 11.67 17.71 -8.90
C LYS A 176 12.57 16.54 -9.34
N ALA A 177 12.13 15.31 -9.12
CA ALA A 177 12.83 14.13 -9.64
C ALA A 177 12.89 14.14 -11.18
N HIS A 178 13.98 13.60 -11.74
CA HIS A 178 14.16 13.38 -13.18
C HIS A 178 13.97 14.63 -14.07
N CYS A 179 14.35 15.81 -13.56
CA CYS A 179 14.30 17.07 -14.30
C CYS A 179 15.67 17.57 -14.79
N GLY A 180 16.72 16.74 -14.67
CA GLY A 180 18.06 17.06 -15.17
C GLY A 180 18.91 17.89 -14.21
N ILE A 181 18.53 17.99 -12.93
CA ILE A 181 19.39 18.58 -11.89
C ILE A 181 20.53 17.60 -11.60
N GLU A 182 21.74 17.93 -12.06
CA GLU A 182 22.93 17.04 -12.01
C GLU A 182 23.15 16.43 -10.61
N GLY A 183 23.03 17.26 -9.57
CA GLY A 183 23.24 16.81 -8.19
C GLY A 183 22.22 15.76 -7.73
N ASN A 184 20.95 15.88 -8.16
CA ASN A 184 19.89 14.93 -7.82
C ASN A 184 20.13 13.58 -8.51
N GLU A 185 20.41 13.60 -9.82
CA GLU A 185 20.71 12.37 -10.58
C GLU A 185 21.94 11.65 -10.04
N LEU A 186 22.95 12.40 -9.57
CA LEU A 186 24.13 11.82 -8.91
C LEU A 186 23.83 11.23 -7.54
N ALA A 187 22.88 11.80 -6.78
CA ALA A 187 22.44 11.23 -5.51
C ALA A 187 21.68 9.91 -5.74
N ASP A 188 20.73 9.88 -6.68
CA ASP A 188 20.00 8.66 -7.08
C ASP A 188 20.96 7.55 -7.53
N GLN A 189 21.90 7.88 -8.41
CA GLN A 189 22.92 6.92 -8.83
C GLN A 189 23.77 6.42 -7.66
N ALA A 190 24.17 7.31 -6.73
CA ALA A 190 24.95 6.93 -5.57
C ALA A 190 24.16 6.05 -4.58
N ALA A 191 22.85 6.27 -4.44
CA ALA A 191 21.98 5.46 -3.59
C ALA A 191 21.79 4.05 -4.17
N LYS A 192 21.59 3.93 -5.50
CA LYS A 192 21.58 2.64 -6.22
C LYS A 192 22.89 1.88 -6.10
N GLU A 193 24.02 2.58 -6.21
CA GLU A 193 25.34 2.01 -5.95
C GLU A 193 25.44 1.50 -4.50
N ALA A 194 24.99 2.28 -3.52
CA ALA A 194 25.04 1.91 -2.11
C ALA A 194 24.23 0.62 -1.82
N ALA A 195 23.06 0.46 -2.47
CA ALA A 195 22.20 -0.72 -2.31
C ALA A 195 22.92 -2.02 -2.71
N THR A 196 23.75 -1.95 -3.75
CA THR A 196 24.47 -3.13 -4.30
C THR A 196 25.83 -3.39 -3.66
N GLN A 197 26.33 -2.50 -2.80
CA GLN A 197 27.63 -2.68 -2.13
C GLN A 197 27.63 -3.94 -1.24
N ARG A 198 28.79 -4.60 -1.12
CA ARG A 198 28.98 -5.74 -0.19
C ARG A 198 29.50 -5.28 1.17
N THR A 199 28.91 -4.22 1.70
CA THR A 199 29.20 -3.69 3.04
C THR A 199 28.17 -4.18 4.05
N ALA A 200 28.49 -4.09 5.34
CA ALA A 200 27.52 -4.34 6.39
C ALA A 200 26.34 -3.36 6.26
N THR A 201 25.12 -3.86 6.44
CA THR A 201 23.93 -3.02 6.49
C THR A 201 23.92 -2.23 7.78
N CYS A 202 23.54 -0.96 7.71
CA CYS A 202 23.14 -0.22 8.90
C CYS A 202 21.61 -0.28 9.05
N ASN A 203 21.12 0.05 10.24
CA ASN A 203 19.69 0.12 10.57
C ASN A 203 18.95 -1.19 10.19
N ASN A 204 19.33 -2.30 10.83
CA ASN A 204 18.57 -3.55 10.77
C ASN A 204 17.27 -3.41 11.57
N GLU A 205 16.36 -2.59 11.04
CA GLU A 205 15.04 -2.36 11.60
C GLU A 205 13.95 -2.55 10.54
N PHE A 206 12.72 -2.79 10.99
CA PHE A 206 11.55 -2.81 10.13
C PHE A 206 10.42 -1.94 10.71
N PRO A 207 9.63 -1.25 9.86
CA PRO A 207 8.45 -0.53 10.32
C PRO A 207 7.30 -1.51 10.63
N ILE A 208 6.40 -1.14 11.54
CA ILE A 208 5.22 -1.99 11.86
C ILE A 208 4.33 -2.28 10.64
N SER A 209 4.31 -1.38 9.64
CA SER A 209 3.61 -1.59 8.37
C SER A 209 4.18 -2.76 7.58
N PHE A 210 5.50 -2.97 7.63
CA PHE A 210 6.16 -4.12 7.00
C PHE A 210 5.70 -5.42 7.66
N ALA A 211 5.71 -5.50 8.99
CA ALA A 211 5.21 -6.68 9.71
C ALA A 211 3.74 -6.97 9.39
N LYS A 212 2.87 -5.94 9.40
CA LYS A 212 1.47 -6.10 8.99
C LYS A 212 1.33 -6.68 7.57
N HIS A 213 2.15 -6.20 6.64
CA HIS A 213 2.12 -6.69 5.27
C HIS A 213 2.55 -8.16 5.17
N VAL A 214 3.65 -8.54 5.81
CA VAL A 214 4.15 -9.93 5.83
C VAL A 214 3.13 -10.88 6.46
N ILE A 215 2.58 -10.52 7.63
CA ILE A 215 1.55 -11.31 8.33
C ILE A 215 0.30 -11.46 7.46
N ARG A 216 -0.11 -10.39 6.78
CA ARG A 216 -1.27 -10.42 5.87
C ARG A 216 -1.01 -11.32 4.67
N LEU A 217 0.17 -11.26 4.06
CA LEU A 217 0.55 -12.16 2.96
C LEU A 217 0.51 -13.62 3.39
N ARG A 218 1.06 -13.95 4.56
CA ARG A 218 1.04 -15.32 5.09
C ARG A 218 -0.38 -15.82 5.33
N THR A 219 -1.21 -15.00 5.95
CA THR A 219 -2.61 -15.36 6.24
C THR A 219 -3.41 -15.50 4.95
N HIS A 220 -3.18 -14.62 3.97
CA HIS A 220 -3.79 -14.72 2.65
C HIS A 220 -3.39 -16.02 1.96
N GLN A 221 -2.11 -16.37 1.95
CA GLN A 221 -1.62 -17.62 1.37
C GLN A 221 -2.28 -18.83 2.04
N LYS A 222 -2.29 -18.90 3.37
CA LYS A 222 -2.97 -19.97 4.11
C LYS A 222 -4.45 -20.07 3.74
N TRP A 223 -5.13 -18.94 3.64
CA TRP A 223 -6.55 -18.93 3.26
C TRP A 223 -6.77 -19.43 1.83
N GLN A 224 -5.88 -19.08 0.90
CA GLN A 224 -5.95 -19.55 -0.48
C GLN A 224 -5.73 -21.07 -0.55
N GLU A 225 -4.77 -21.60 0.21
CA GLU A 225 -4.52 -23.05 0.32
C GLU A 225 -5.74 -23.78 0.90
N GLU A 226 -6.32 -23.29 2.00
CA GLU A 226 -7.57 -23.84 2.57
C GLU A 226 -8.72 -23.78 1.57
N TYR A 227 -8.86 -22.67 0.84
CA TYR A 227 -9.88 -22.50 -0.18
C TYR A 227 -9.73 -23.52 -1.30
N GLU A 228 -8.53 -23.70 -1.84
CA GLU A 228 -8.25 -24.66 -2.93
C GLU A 228 -8.49 -26.12 -2.52
N LEU A 229 -8.23 -26.45 -1.25
CA LEU A 229 -8.42 -27.79 -0.71
C LEU A 229 -9.89 -28.09 -0.41
N GLU A 230 -10.59 -27.19 0.27
CA GLU A 230 -11.93 -27.45 0.82
C GLU A 230 -13.07 -27.05 -0.13
N SER A 231 -12.82 -26.12 -1.06
CA SER A 231 -13.89 -25.52 -1.85
C SER A 231 -14.17 -26.20 -3.19
N GLN A 232 -13.44 -27.26 -3.57
CA GLN A 232 -13.49 -27.89 -4.91
C GLN A 232 -14.90 -28.29 -5.39
N ASN A 233 -15.84 -28.51 -4.46
CA ASN A 233 -17.25 -28.80 -4.76
C ASN A 233 -18.26 -27.80 -4.17
N SER A 234 -17.78 -26.71 -3.56
CA SER A 234 -18.63 -25.67 -2.97
C SER A 234 -19.35 -24.87 -4.06
N GLN A 235 -20.51 -24.29 -3.72
CA GLN A 235 -21.19 -23.40 -4.69
C GLN A 235 -20.43 -22.09 -4.88
N ILE A 236 -19.71 -21.62 -3.86
CA ILE A 236 -18.90 -20.39 -3.91
C ILE A 236 -17.74 -20.55 -4.89
N ALA A 237 -17.08 -21.71 -4.94
CA ALA A 237 -16.00 -21.99 -5.89
C ALA A 237 -16.42 -21.98 -7.36
N LYS A 238 -17.72 -22.11 -7.65
CA LYS A 238 -18.24 -21.95 -9.02
C LYS A 238 -18.32 -20.49 -9.46
N TRP A 239 -18.36 -19.58 -8.50
CA TRP A 239 -18.41 -18.14 -8.72
C TRP A 239 -17.02 -17.50 -8.68
N PHE A 240 -16.15 -18.01 -7.81
CA PHE A 240 -14.83 -17.45 -7.54
C PHE A 240 -13.77 -18.55 -7.53
N ALA A 241 -12.76 -18.42 -8.37
CA ALA A 241 -11.65 -19.38 -8.44
C ALA A 241 -10.63 -19.17 -7.30
N THR A 242 -10.51 -17.94 -6.79
CA THR A 242 -9.54 -17.58 -5.74
C THR A 242 -10.17 -16.67 -4.68
N ILE A 243 -9.51 -16.56 -3.52
CA ILE A 243 -9.91 -15.61 -2.48
C ILE A 243 -9.73 -14.16 -2.95
N ASP A 244 -8.77 -13.88 -3.84
CA ASP A 244 -8.58 -12.55 -4.43
C ASP A 244 -9.85 -12.10 -5.19
N GLU A 245 -10.48 -12.99 -5.95
CA GLU A 245 -11.72 -12.68 -6.64
C GLU A 245 -12.87 -12.39 -5.65
N ILE A 246 -12.89 -13.07 -4.51
CA ILE A 246 -13.87 -12.82 -3.43
C ILE A 246 -13.61 -11.46 -2.77
N GLU A 247 -12.35 -11.15 -2.46
CA GLU A 247 -11.97 -9.86 -1.86
C GLU A 247 -12.32 -8.71 -2.81
N GLU A 248 -12.03 -8.85 -4.09
CA GLU A 248 -12.34 -7.84 -5.10
C GLU A 248 -13.85 -7.66 -5.27
N PHE A 249 -14.60 -8.76 -5.30
CA PHE A 249 -16.06 -8.72 -5.30
C PHE A 249 -16.62 -7.93 -4.11
N ARG A 250 -16.10 -8.17 -2.90
CA ARG A 250 -16.58 -7.51 -1.67
C ARG A 250 -16.25 -6.02 -1.59
N LYS A 251 -15.23 -5.54 -2.31
CA LYS A 251 -14.92 -4.10 -2.39
C LYS A 251 -15.95 -3.35 -3.23
N GLN A 252 -16.53 -4.01 -4.22
CA GLN A 252 -17.39 -3.37 -5.22
C GLN A 252 -18.88 -3.68 -5.03
N VAL A 253 -19.20 -4.85 -4.46
CA VAL A 253 -20.57 -5.34 -4.31
C VAL A 253 -20.90 -5.56 -2.84
N ALA A 254 -21.92 -4.84 -2.37
CA ALA A 254 -22.50 -5.09 -1.06
C ALA A 254 -23.18 -6.47 -1.06
N VAL A 255 -22.72 -7.37 -0.19
CA VAL A 255 -23.31 -8.71 -0.03
C VAL A 255 -24.67 -8.57 0.67
N SER A 256 -25.73 -8.45 -0.13
CA SER A 256 -27.11 -8.37 0.36
C SER A 256 -27.71 -9.75 0.64
N PHE A 257 -28.91 -9.76 1.24
CA PHE A 257 -29.70 -10.98 1.42
C PHE A 257 -29.93 -11.70 0.08
N GLU A 258 -30.35 -10.98 -0.96
CA GLU A 258 -30.60 -11.53 -2.28
C GLU A 258 -29.33 -12.08 -2.93
N MET A 259 -28.22 -11.34 -2.83
CA MET A 259 -26.92 -11.79 -3.34
C MET A 259 -26.47 -13.09 -2.66
N THR A 260 -26.62 -13.17 -1.34
CA THR A 260 -26.27 -14.36 -0.57
C THR A 260 -27.05 -15.59 -1.04
N GLN A 261 -28.35 -15.46 -1.33
CA GLN A 261 -29.16 -16.57 -1.82
C GLN A 261 -28.66 -17.13 -3.15
N ILE A 262 -28.26 -16.24 -4.07
CA ILE A 262 -27.73 -16.63 -5.39
C ILE A 262 -26.36 -17.29 -5.26
N LEU A 263 -25.43 -16.67 -4.51
CA LEU A 263 -24.06 -17.16 -4.37
C LEU A 263 -24.00 -18.51 -3.66
N THR A 264 -24.79 -18.69 -2.59
CA THR A 264 -24.80 -19.93 -1.79
C THR A 264 -25.77 -20.99 -2.32
N ARG A 265 -26.65 -20.63 -3.27
CA ARG A 265 -27.82 -21.42 -3.69
C ARG A 265 -28.75 -21.78 -2.52
N HIS A 266 -28.85 -20.91 -1.52
CA HIS A 266 -29.75 -21.07 -0.38
C HIS A 266 -30.84 -20.01 -0.42
N GLY A 267 -32.00 -20.34 -0.99
CA GLY A 267 -33.01 -19.33 -1.23
C GLY A 267 -34.34 -19.85 -1.74
N TYR A 268 -35.19 -18.93 -2.20
CA TYR A 268 -36.59 -19.22 -2.56
C TYR A 268 -36.80 -20.02 -3.85
N HIS A 269 -35.76 -20.58 -4.47
CA HIS A 269 -35.90 -21.34 -5.71
C HIS A 269 -36.25 -22.80 -5.42
N LYS A 270 -37.17 -23.39 -6.21
CA LYS A 270 -37.74 -24.71 -5.93
C LYS A 270 -36.72 -25.82 -5.82
N SER A 271 -35.59 -25.78 -6.54
CA SER A 271 -34.57 -26.83 -6.38
C SER A 271 -34.00 -26.87 -4.95
N TYR A 272 -33.87 -25.72 -4.28
CA TYR A 272 -33.49 -25.65 -2.88
C TYR A 272 -34.66 -26.02 -1.95
N LEU A 273 -35.85 -25.47 -2.19
CA LEU A 273 -37.02 -25.73 -1.34
C LEU A 273 -37.42 -27.22 -1.32
N HIS A 274 -37.40 -27.89 -2.47
CA HIS A 274 -37.64 -29.32 -2.61
C HIS A 274 -36.58 -30.16 -1.85
N ARG A 275 -35.30 -29.75 -1.91
CA ARG A 275 -34.22 -30.42 -1.13
C ARG A 275 -34.50 -30.39 0.38
N PHE A 276 -35.20 -29.35 0.86
CA PHE A 276 -35.63 -29.20 2.25
C PHE A 276 -37.07 -29.68 2.50
N LYS A 277 -37.71 -30.32 1.51
CA LYS A 277 -39.09 -30.87 1.59
C LYS A 277 -40.16 -29.80 1.87
N ILE A 278 -39.93 -28.57 1.39
CA ILE A 278 -40.89 -27.46 1.49
C ILE A 278 -41.85 -27.46 0.29
N THR A 279 -41.39 -27.93 -0.87
CA THR A 279 -42.21 -28.11 -2.08
C THR A 279 -42.14 -29.56 -2.56
N ASP A 280 -43.20 -30.01 -3.25
CA ASP A 280 -43.31 -31.40 -3.75
C ASP A 280 -42.37 -31.71 -4.91
N ASP A 281 -42.03 -30.70 -5.71
CA ASP A 281 -41.18 -30.83 -6.89
C ASP A 281 -40.14 -29.68 -7.00
N PRO A 282 -39.04 -29.90 -7.74
CA PRO A 282 -38.03 -28.87 -8.01
C PRO A 282 -38.29 -28.09 -9.32
N LEU A 283 -39.41 -28.30 -10.01
CA LEU A 283 -39.66 -27.83 -11.38
C LEU A 283 -40.10 -26.37 -11.41
N CYS A 284 -39.55 -25.62 -12.36
CA CYS A 284 -39.85 -24.21 -12.55
C CYS A 284 -41.24 -24.03 -13.15
N PRO A 285 -42.09 -23.10 -12.66
CA PRO A 285 -43.42 -22.85 -13.24
C PRO A 285 -43.41 -22.30 -14.67
N CYS A 286 -42.24 -22.12 -15.29
CA CYS A 286 -42.15 -21.65 -16.68
C CYS A 286 -42.39 -22.76 -17.71
N ASP A 287 -42.17 -24.02 -17.33
CA ASP A 287 -42.39 -25.21 -18.16
C ASP A 287 -42.43 -26.47 -17.27
N ASP A 288 -42.86 -27.62 -17.81
CA ASP A 288 -43.08 -28.83 -17.00
C ASP A 288 -41.83 -29.72 -16.86
N SER A 289 -40.62 -29.22 -17.16
CA SER A 289 -39.41 -30.05 -17.29
C SER A 289 -38.15 -29.44 -16.66
N SER A 290 -38.04 -28.13 -16.63
CA SER A 290 -36.86 -27.41 -16.19
C SER A 290 -36.79 -27.39 -14.67
N ILE A 291 -35.65 -27.78 -14.10
CA ILE A 291 -35.38 -27.57 -12.68
C ILE A 291 -35.22 -26.07 -12.41
N GLN A 292 -35.91 -25.54 -11.40
CA GLN A 292 -35.76 -24.16 -10.98
C GLN A 292 -34.50 -23.98 -10.11
N ASP A 293 -33.33 -24.00 -10.76
CA ASP A 293 -32.06 -23.70 -10.14
C ASP A 293 -31.54 -22.30 -10.52
N ILE A 294 -30.48 -21.85 -9.84
CA ILE A 294 -29.90 -20.53 -10.08
C ILE A 294 -29.44 -20.33 -11.53
N MET A 295 -28.93 -21.37 -12.20
CA MET A 295 -28.45 -21.25 -13.59
C MET A 295 -29.61 -21.10 -14.57
N HIS A 296 -30.69 -21.87 -14.38
CA HIS A 296 -31.92 -21.71 -15.13
C HIS A 296 -32.49 -20.30 -14.92
N LEU A 297 -32.60 -19.83 -13.68
CA LEU A 297 -33.13 -18.50 -13.37
C LEU A 297 -32.30 -17.37 -14.01
N LEU A 298 -30.98 -17.47 -13.90
CA LEU A 298 -30.06 -16.48 -14.41
C LEU A 298 -29.86 -16.52 -15.91
N ARG A 299 -30.09 -17.64 -16.62
CA ARG A 299 -29.72 -17.75 -18.04
C ARG A 299 -30.83 -18.15 -18.99
N HIS A 300 -31.88 -18.84 -18.51
CA HIS A 300 -32.81 -19.54 -19.39
C HIS A 300 -34.29 -19.24 -19.11
N CYS A 301 -34.66 -19.00 -17.85
CA CYS A 301 -36.06 -18.94 -17.42
C CYS A 301 -36.84 -17.82 -18.12
N PRO A 302 -37.88 -18.10 -18.93
CA PRO A 302 -38.58 -17.05 -19.67
C PRO A 302 -39.31 -16.05 -18.76
N ILE A 303 -39.70 -16.46 -17.54
CA ILE A 303 -40.30 -15.57 -16.53
C ILE A 303 -39.40 -14.37 -16.20
N PHE A 304 -38.08 -14.58 -16.24
CA PHE A 304 -37.07 -13.56 -15.95
C PHE A 304 -36.41 -12.99 -17.21
N GLY A 305 -36.89 -13.35 -18.41
CA GLY A 305 -36.31 -12.89 -19.68
C GLY A 305 -36.22 -11.37 -19.79
N GLY A 306 -37.27 -10.65 -19.41
CA GLY A 306 -37.26 -9.18 -19.42
C GLY A 306 -36.23 -8.57 -18.46
N ALA A 307 -36.10 -9.11 -17.25
CA ALA A 307 -35.10 -8.63 -16.28
C ALA A 307 -33.66 -8.96 -16.72
N ARG A 308 -33.46 -10.08 -17.43
CA ARG A 308 -32.15 -10.43 -17.99
C ARG A 308 -31.78 -9.56 -19.18
N HIS A 309 -32.74 -9.22 -20.02
CA HIS A 309 -32.49 -8.47 -21.26
C HIS A 309 -31.67 -7.19 -21.01
N ASP A 310 -32.07 -6.38 -20.02
CA ASP A 310 -31.37 -5.14 -19.69
C ASP A 310 -29.91 -5.40 -19.29
N HIS A 311 -29.68 -6.42 -18.45
CA HIS A 311 -28.34 -6.79 -18.01
C HIS A 311 -27.48 -7.38 -19.14
N GLU A 312 -28.03 -8.28 -19.94
CA GLU A 312 -27.35 -8.89 -21.09
C GLU A 312 -27.02 -7.85 -22.16
N MET A 313 -27.91 -6.89 -22.42
CA MET A 313 -27.67 -5.77 -23.33
C MET A 313 -26.50 -4.90 -22.86
N THR A 314 -26.48 -4.50 -21.58
CA THR A 314 -25.36 -3.76 -20.99
C THR A 314 -24.04 -4.53 -21.16
N CYS A 315 -24.03 -5.82 -20.84
CA CYS A 315 -22.82 -6.64 -20.95
C CYS A 315 -22.36 -6.79 -22.41
N ASN A 316 -23.28 -7.03 -23.34
CA ASN A 316 -22.99 -7.18 -24.76
C ASN A 316 -22.40 -5.89 -25.36
N ASN A 317 -22.95 -4.73 -25.03
CA ASN A 317 -22.44 -3.42 -25.45
C ASN A 317 -20.99 -3.19 -24.99
N LEU A 318 -20.63 -3.77 -23.83
CA LEU A 318 -19.31 -3.64 -23.23
C LEU A 318 -18.38 -4.83 -23.53
N LYS A 319 -18.85 -5.80 -24.34
CA LYS A 319 -18.14 -7.04 -24.69
C LYS A 319 -17.71 -7.86 -23.47
N ILE A 320 -18.58 -7.93 -22.47
CA ILE A 320 -18.39 -8.65 -21.20
C ILE A 320 -19.31 -9.87 -21.17
N ASN A 321 -18.86 -10.98 -20.57
CA ASN A 321 -19.73 -12.11 -20.29
C ASN A 321 -20.72 -11.77 -19.16
N PRO A 322 -22.05 -11.83 -19.41
CA PRO A 322 -23.07 -11.43 -18.43
C PRO A 322 -23.12 -12.33 -17.19
N TYR A 323 -22.50 -13.50 -17.21
CA TYR A 323 -22.62 -14.48 -16.12
C TYR A 323 -21.28 -14.91 -15.52
N LYS A 324 -20.24 -14.12 -15.75
CA LYS A 324 -18.90 -14.35 -15.21
C LYS A 324 -18.54 -13.17 -14.31
N ILE A 325 -18.62 -13.39 -12.99
CA ILE A 325 -18.56 -12.30 -11.99
C ILE A 325 -17.29 -11.46 -12.12
N ASN A 326 -16.12 -12.06 -12.32
CA ASN A 326 -14.87 -11.31 -12.45
C ASN A 326 -14.86 -10.34 -13.65
N GLU A 327 -15.54 -10.65 -14.76
CA GLU A 327 -15.68 -9.72 -15.88
C GLU A 327 -16.70 -8.61 -15.57
N LEU A 328 -17.78 -8.93 -14.84
CA LEU A 328 -18.76 -7.92 -14.42
C LEU A 328 -18.13 -6.84 -13.53
N LEU A 329 -17.26 -7.24 -12.60
CA LEU A 329 -16.54 -6.37 -11.67
C LEU A 329 -15.52 -5.44 -12.34
N THR A 330 -15.26 -5.59 -13.64
CA THR A 330 -14.36 -4.66 -14.35
C THR A 330 -14.99 -3.28 -14.55
N LYS A 331 -16.33 -3.17 -14.47
CA LYS A 331 -17.09 -1.95 -14.72
C LYS A 331 -18.28 -1.84 -13.78
N SER A 332 -18.58 -0.61 -13.35
CA SER A 332 -19.68 -0.33 -12.43
C SER A 332 -21.06 -0.62 -13.02
N GLU A 333 -21.26 -0.37 -14.31
CA GLU A 333 -22.56 -0.51 -14.98
C GLU A 333 -23.02 -1.99 -15.08
N PRO A 334 -22.23 -2.95 -15.61
CA PRO A 334 -22.57 -4.39 -15.56
C PRO A 334 -22.80 -4.92 -14.14
N THR A 335 -21.96 -4.48 -13.19
CA THR A 335 -22.09 -4.86 -11.78
C THR A 335 -23.43 -4.41 -11.19
N THR A 336 -23.86 -3.20 -11.54
CA THR A 336 -25.12 -2.62 -11.07
C THR A 336 -26.32 -3.36 -11.67
N THR A 337 -26.31 -3.59 -12.99
CA THR A 337 -27.41 -4.30 -13.66
C THR A 337 -27.50 -5.76 -13.22
N PHE A 338 -26.36 -6.43 -12.96
CA PHE A 338 -26.35 -7.78 -12.40
C PHE A 338 -26.96 -7.84 -11.00
N THR A 339 -26.59 -6.88 -10.14
CA THR A 339 -27.15 -6.78 -8.79
C THR A 339 -28.65 -6.53 -8.83
N GLN A 340 -29.13 -5.71 -9.78
CA GLN A 340 -30.56 -5.46 -9.97
C GLN A 340 -31.31 -6.68 -10.51
N LEU A 341 -30.70 -7.44 -11.43
CA LEU A 341 -31.22 -8.72 -11.91
C LEU A 341 -31.40 -9.70 -10.74
N ILE A 342 -30.38 -9.87 -9.91
CA ILE A 342 -30.42 -10.74 -8.72
C ILE A 342 -31.56 -10.34 -7.78
N LYS A 343 -31.68 -9.03 -7.45
CA LYS A 343 -32.77 -8.53 -6.60
C LYS A 343 -34.14 -8.85 -7.20
N THR A 344 -34.30 -8.64 -8.50
CA THR A 344 -35.55 -8.90 -9.21
C THR A 344 -35.92 -10.38 -9.18
N ILE A 345 -34.94 -11.27 -9.41
CA ILE A 345 -35.14 -12.72 -9.33
C ILE A 345 -35.61 -13.12 -7.93
N VAL A 346 -34.84 -12.78 -6.90
CA VAL A 346 -35.12 -13.23 -5.52
C VAL A 346 -36.46 -12.71 -5.03
N ASN A 347 -36.78 -11.42 -5.27
CA ASN A 347 -38.04 -10.82 -4.82
C ASN A 347 -39.26 -11.43 -5.51
N ARG A 348 -39.17 -11.77 -6.80
CA ARG A 348 -40.27 -12.42 -7.52
C ARG A 348 -40.39 -13.89 -7.15
N LEU A 349 -39.29 -14.61 -6.92
CA LEU A 349 -39.32 -16.01 -6.50
C LEU A 349 -40.10 -16.22 -5.21
N LYS A 350 -39.95 -15.30 -4.25
CA LYS A 350 -40.73 -15.30 -3.00
C LYS A 350 -42.23 -15.40 -3.27
N ASN A 351 -42.72 -14.62 -4.23
CA ASN A 351 -44.13 -14.60 -4.61
C ASN A 351 -44.53 -15.81 -5.47
N ILE A 352 -43.69 -16.18 -6.45
CA ILE A 352 -43.96 -17.28 -7.40
C ILE A 352 -44.08 -18.61 -6.67
N ASN A 353 -43.18 -18.86 -5.71
CA ASN A 353 -43.13 -20.12 -4.96
C ASN A 353 -43.89 -20.07 -3.63
N LYS A 354 -44.60 -18.96 -3.35
CA LYS A 354 -45.46 -18.76 -2.18
C LYS A 354 -44.77 -19.05 -0.84
N THR A 355 -43.56 -18.53 -0.67
CA THR A 355 -42.73 -18.67 0.54
C THR A 355 -42.55 -17.37 1.30
#